data_AF-A0A221T295-F1
#
_entry.id   AF-A0A221T295-F1
#
_cell.length_a   1.000
_cell.length_b   1.000
_cell.length_c   1.000
_cell.angle_alpha   90.00
_cell.angle_beta   90.00
_cell.angle_gamma   90.00
#
_symmetry.space_group_name_H-M   'P 1'
#
loop_
_entity.id
_entity.type
_entity.pdbx_description
1 polymer ?
#
loop_
_entity_poly.entity_id
_entity_poly.type
_entity_poly.pdbx_seq_one_letter_code
_entity_poly.pdbx_strand_id
1 'polypeptide(L)'
;MRIGITGARGLLGTHLHAYLHGQPGVEVRAGGREIYADQAALREFVDGCDAIVHLAGMNRGDDAELARTNVRLCEDLVTALEAAKAAPHVLFSSSTHIDRDSAYGASKRQAAQVLRDWAQRSGGAFTNVILPGVFGEGGRPFYNSVVSTFCSQLARGETPTANAEAMVEQVHAQQVARHVHALIGRETGDVRVEGTRLSVGDLLGRLRDFQRLYDVHVIPDVRAEFDRDLFNTYRAYLYPQRYPVPLTLHTDDRGSLFEAVKSHNGGQSFMSTTHPGVTRGNHYHTRKIERFLVTGGEAEIRLRHVTGTEVQRFRVSGEVPAYVDIPTLHTHSITNVGPGVLTTLFWTHELFDPAHPDTYPEPVETA
;
A
#
# COMPACT_ATOMS: atom_id res chain seq x y z
N MET A 1 6.00 20.61 -17.40
CA MET A 1 4.77 20.06 -17.99
C MET A 1 3.61 20.38 -17.07
N ARG A 2 2.57 21.05 -17.54
CA ARG A 2 1.35 21.35 -16.78
C ARG A 2 0.26 20.33 -17.08
N ILE A 3 -0.24 19.65 -16.04
CA ILE A 3 -1.27 18.60 -16.16
C ILE A 3 -2.52 19.05 -15.41
N GLY A 4 -3.62 19.23 -16.13
CA GLY A 4 -4.95 19.44 -15.56
C GLY A 4 -5.58 18.11 -15.12
N ILE A 5 -6.16 18.04 -13.94
CA ILE A 5 -6.91 16.85 -13.48
C ILE A 5 -8.33 17.29 -13.14
N THR A 6 -9.34 16.88 -13.91
CA THR A 6 -10.74 17.08 -13.50
C THR A 6 -11.15 15.97 -12.54
N GLY A 7 -12.12 16.21 -11.65
CA GLY A 7 -12.52 15.21 -10.67
C GLY A 7 -11.42 14.93 -9.63
N ALA A 8 -10.53 15.91 -9.40
CA ALA A 8 -9.30 15.76 -8.60
C ALA A 8 -9.55 15.32 -7.14
N ARG A 9 -10.77 15.51 -6.61
CA ARG A 9 -11.15 15.11 -5.24
C ARG A 9 -11.69 13.67 -5.14
N GLY A 10 -11.87 12.98 -6.26
CA GLY A 10 -12.26 11.56 -6.29
C GLY A 10 -11.09 10.64 -5.97
N LEU A 11 -11.36 9.34 -5.76
CA LEU A 11 -10.33 8.33 -5.45
C LEU A 11 -9.14 8.41 -6.42
N LEU A 12 -9.39 8.24 -7.72
CA LEU A 12 -8.33 8.26 -8.72
C LEU A 12 -7.67 9.64 -8.86
N GLY A 13 -8.45 10.71 -8.69
CA GLY A 13 -7.94 12.09 -8.72
C GLY A 13 -6.92 12.36 -7.61
N THR A 14 -7.23 11.94 -6.37
CA THR A 14 -6.33 12.09 -5.23
C THR A 14 -5.04 11.28 -5.41
N HIS A 15 -5.15 10.03 -5.87
CA HIS A 15 -3.99 9.18 -6.14
C HIS A 15 -3.10 9.72 -7.26
N LEU A 16 -3.71 10.18 -8.35
CA LEU A 16 -2.97 10.80 -9.46
C LEU A 16 -2.30 12.11 -9.02
N HIS A 17 -3.01 12.96 -8.29
CA HIS A 17 -2.45 14.20 -7.76
C HIS A 17 -1.26 13.92 -6.84
N ALA A 18 -1.40 12.98 -5.89
CA ALA A 18 -0.30 12.59 -4.99
C ALA A 18 0.91 12.03 -5.76
N TYR A 19 0.67 11.22 -6.78
CA TYR A 19 1.74 10.69 -7.64
C TYR A 19 2.48 11.78 -8.40
N LEU A 20 1.75 12.67 -9.07
CA LEU A 20 2.30 13.74 -9.89
C LEU A 20 3.00 14.81 -9.05
N HIS A 21 2.57 15.05 -7.82
CA HIS A 21 3.28 15.92 -6.89
C HIS A 21 4.72 15.47 -6.62
N GLY A 22 4.99 14.16 -6.68
CA GLY A 22 6.33 13.59 -6.57
C GLY A 22 7.14 13.58 -7.86
N GLN A 23 6.59 14.03 -9.00
CA GLN A 23 7.27 14.01 -10.30
C GLN A 23 7.99 15.33 -10.58
N PRO A 24 9.32 15.33 -10.80
CA PRO A 24 10.06 16.54 -11.14
C PRO A 24 9.54 17.21 -12.42
N GLY A 25 9.39 18.53 -12.39
CA GLY A 25 8.99 19.31 -13.57
C GLY A 25 7.52 19.17 -13.98
N VAL A 26 6.68 18.55 -13.15
CA VAL A 26 5.23 18.47 -13.33
C VAL A 26 4.53 19.51 -12.45
N GLU A 27 3.72 20.36 -13.06
CA GLU A 27 2.80 21.29 -12.38
C GLU A 27 1.39 20.73 -12.49
N VAL A 28 0.71 20.48 -11.37
CA VAL A 28 -0.65 19.94 -11.37
C VAL A 28 -1.66 21.06 -11.18
N ARG A 29 -2.66 21.12 -12.06
CA ARG A 29 -3.84 21.97 -11.91
C ARG A 29 -5.05 21.10 -11.55
N ALA A 30 -5.46 21.14 -10.29
CA ALA A 30 -6.58 20.35 -9.79
C ALA A 30 -7.92 21.04 -10.07
N GLY A 31 -8.84 20.33 -10.72
CA GLY A 31 -10.18 20.80 -11.07
C GLY A 31 -11.27 20.04 -10.32
N GLY A 32 -11.99 20.75 -9.43
CA GLY A 32 -13.17 20.23 -8.72
C GLY A 32 -14.48 20.39 -9.49
N ARG A 33 -15.59 20.59 -8.79
CA ARG A 33 -16.90 20.88 -9.42
C ARG A 33 -17.01 22.35 -9.85
N GLU A 34 -16.29 23.20 -9.14
CA GLU A 34 -16.19 24.65 -9.34
C GLU A 34 -15.74 25.04 -10.75
N ILE A 35 -14.89 24.23 -11.41
CA ILE A 35 -14.45 24.51 -12.78
C ILE A 35 -15.57 24.32 -13.81
N TYR A 36 -16.63 23.59 -13.45
CA TYR A 36 -17.82 23.37 -14.29
C TYR A 36 -18.97 24.33 -13.89
N ALA A 37 -18.71 25.35 -13.07
CA ALA A 37 -19.73 26.34 -12.71
C ALA A 37 -20.17 27.15 -13.94
N ASP A 38 -19.21 27.52 -14.80
CA ASP A 38 -19.46 28.16 -16.09
C ASP A 38 -18.31 27.87 -17.08
N GLN A 39 -18.51 28.26 -18.34
CA GLN A 39 -17.54 28.04 -19.42
C GLN A 39 -16.27 28.90 -19.28
N ALA A 40 -16.31 30.03 -18.57
CA ALA A 40 -15.13 30.87 -18.36
C ALA A 40 -14.15 30.21 -17.37
N ALA A 41 -14.66 29.67 -16.26
CA ALA A 41 -13.88 28.92 -15.30
C ALA A 41 -13.25 27.66 -15.92
N LEU A 42 -14.00 26.93 -16.76
CA LEU A 42 -13.47 25.76 -17.44
C LEU A 42 -12.39 26.12 -18.47
N ARG A 43 -12.59 27.23 -19.20
CA ARG A 43 -11.60 27.78 -20.13
C ARG A 43 -10.30 28.16 -19.42
N GLU A 44 -10.38 28.85 -18.29
CA GLU A 44 -9.22 29.19 -17.47
C GLU A 44 -8.50 27.93 -16.98
N PHE A 45 -9.26 26.92 -16.56
CA PHE A 45 -8.70 25.64 -16.13
C PHE A 45 -7.89 24.96 -17.24
N VAL A 46 -8.40 24.87 -18.46
CA VAL A 46 -7.70 24.17 -19.56
C VAL A 46 -6.54 24.98 -20.15
N ASP A 47 -6.52 26.30 -19.96
CA ASP A 47 -5.54 27.19 -20.59
C ASP A 47 -4.08 26.89 -20.18
N GLY A 48 -3.22 26.69 -21.18
CA GLY A 48 -1.81 26.38 -20.98
C GLY A 48 -1.53 25.03 -20.32
N CYS A 49 -2.49 24.09 -20.28
CA CYS A 49 -2.21 22.70 -19.93
C CYS A 49 -1.57 21.97 -21.12
N ASP A 50 -0.55 21.15 -20.85
CA ASP A 50 0.05 20.25 -21.83
C ASP A 50 -0.78 18.94 -21.94
N ALA A 51 -1.39 18.54 -20.83
CA ALA A 51 -2.28 17.39 -20.77
C ALA A 51 -3.45 17.63 -19.82
N ILE A 52 -4.58 16.98 -20.08
CA ILE A 52 -5.74 16.97 -19.20
C ILE A 52 -6.16 15.53 -18.94
N VAL A 53 -6.15 15.12 -17.68
CA VAL A 53 -6.73 13.85 -17.24
C VAL A 53 -8.15 14.10 -16.76
N HIS A 54 -9.12 13.74 -17.59
CA HIS A 54 -10.54 13.92 -17.34
C HIS A 54 -11.09 12.73 -16.52
N LEU A 55 -11.14 12.90 -15.19
CA LEU A 55 -11.69 11.92 -14.24
C LEU A 55 -13.06 12.33 -13.68
N ALA A 56 -13.57 13.50 -14.09
CA ALA A 56 -14.88 13.95 -13.66
C ALA A 56 -15.96 13.09 -14.30
N GLY A 57 -16.85 12.57 -13.45
CA GLY A 57 -18.00 11.79 -13.88
C GLY A 57 -18.81 11.33 -12.68
N MET A 58 -20.08 11.06 -12.92
CA MET A 58 -20.95 10.44 -11.94
C MET A 58 -20.89 8.92 -12.08
N ASN A 59 -20.87 8.23 -10.93
CA ASN A 59 -20.79 6.77 -10.83
C ASN A 59 -21.98 6.16 -10.04
N ARG A 60 -22.97 6.96 -9.63
CA ARG A 60 -24.14 6.53 -8.84
C ARG A 60 -25.33 7.46 -9.06
N GLY A 61 -26.49 6.90 -9.36
CA GLY A 61 -27.71 7.61 -9.75
C GLY A 61 -28.51 6.75 -10.73
N ASP A 62 -29.56 7.32 -11.32
CA ASP A 62 -30.25 6.71 -12.45
C ASP A 62 -29.31 6.63 -13.66
N ASP A 63 -29.29 5.48 -14.35
CA ASP A 63 -28.33 5.22 -15.44
C ASP A 63 -28.45 6.23 -16.59
N ALA A 64 -29.66 6.72 -16.89
CA ALA A 64 -29.87 7.69 -17.97
C ALA A 64 -29.46 9.12 -17.56
N GLU A 65 -29.62 9.48 -16.29
CA GLU A 65 -29.10 10.76 -15.75
C GLU A 65 -27.56 10.75 -15.67
N LEU A 66 -26.97 9.65 -15.21
CA LEU A 66 -25.54 9.41 -15.21
C LEU A 66 -24.96 9.57 -16.62
N ALA A 67 -25.62 8.90 -17.57
CA ALA A 67 -25.21 8.90 -18.96
C ALA A 67 -25.15 10.31 -19.55
N ARG A 68 -26.24 11.07 -19.40
CA ARG A 68 -26.36 12.44 -19.90
C ARG A 68 -25.37 13.38 -19.25
N THR A 69 -25.16 13.26 -17.94
CA THR A 69 -24.23 14.12 -17.20
C THR A 69 -22.79 13.91 -17.64
N ASN A 70 -22.36 12.65 -17.82
CA ASN A 70 -20.99 12.34 -18.22
C ASN A 70 -20.68 12.80 -19.65
N VAL A 71 -21.65 12.70 -20.57
CA VAL A 71 -21.52 13.23 -21.93
C VAL A 71 -21.43 14.76 -21.89
N ARG A 72 -22.33 15.43 -21.15
CA ARG A 72 -22.32 16.89 -21.00
C ARG A 72 -20.98 17.41 -20.46
N LEU A 73 -20.38 16.75 -19.46
CA LEU A 73 -19.08 17.14 -18.92
C LEU A 73 -17.96 17.07 -19.98
N CYS A 74 -18.04 16.15 -20.93
CA CYS A 74 -17.10 16.06 -22.05
C CYS A 74 -17.37 17.14 -23.11
N GLU A 75 -18.64 17.41 -23.43
CA GLU A 75 -19.04 18.49 -24.34
C GLU A 75 -18.63 19.87 -23.80
N ASP A 76 -18.81 20.11 -22.50
CA ASP A 76 -18.38 21.33 -21.81
C ASP A 76 -16.85 21.48 -21.89
N LEU A 77 -16.11 20.39 -21.64
CA LEU A 77 -14.65 20.38 -21.73
C LEU A 77 -14.16 20.70 -23.15
N VAL A 78 -14.78 20.10 -24.17
CA VAL A 78 -14.48 20.38 -25.58
C VAL A 78 -14.76 21.84 -25.92
N THR A 79 -15.89 22.38 -25.48
CA THR A 79 -16.25 23.80 -25.70
C THR A 79 -15.19 24.73 -25.10
N ALA A 80 -14.73 24.44 -23.89
CA ALA A 80 -13.69 25.22 -23.23
C ALA A 80 -12.33 25.11 -23.94
N LEU A 81 -11.95 23.91 -24.41
CA LEU A 81 -10.72 23.66 -25.17
C LEU A 81 -10.71 24.45 -26.48
N GLU A 82 -11.82 24.42 -27.22
CA GLU A 82 -11.98 25.17 -28.48
C GLU A 82 -11.93 26.69 -28.23
N ALA A 83 -12.61 27.19 -27.19
CA ALA A 83 -12.59 28.60 -26.81
C ALA A 83 -11.20 29.09 -26.34
N ALA A 84 -10.42 28.22 -25.68
CA ALA A 84 -9.03 28.48 -25.32
C ALA A 84 -8.06 28.35 -26.51
N LYS A 85 -8.50 27.74 -27.64
CA LYS A 85 -7.62 27.27 -28.73
C LYS A 85 -6.50 26.37 -28.21
N ALA A 86 -6.81 25.57 -27.20
CA ALA A 86 -5.87 24.66 -26.57
C ALA A 86 -5.95 23.27 -27.23
N ALA A 87 -4.80 22.64 -27.42
CA ALA A 87 -4.68 21.30 -28.01
C ALA A 87 -3.85 20.35 -27.11
N PRO A 88 -4.19 20.18 -25.82
CA PRO A 88 -3.47 19.29 -24.93
C PRO A 88 -3.67 17.82 -25.33
N HIS A 89 -2.90 16.93 -24.71
CA HIS A 89 -3.28 15.52 -24.68
C HIS A 89 -4.39 15.29 -23.65
N VAL A 90 -5.59 14.90 -24.09
CA VAL A 90 -6.71 14.58 -23.22
C VAL A 90 -6.76 13.08 -22.96
N LEU A 91 -6.72 12.68 -21.69
CA LEU A 91 -6.88 11.30 -21.24
C LEU A 91 -8.21 11.17 -20.50
N PHE A 92 -9.08 10.26 -20.94
CA PHE A 92 -10.39 10.05 -20.34
C PHE A 92 -10.45 8.73 -19.57
N SER A 93 -10.92 8.77 -18.32
CA SER A 93 -11.16 7.54 -17.55
C SER A 93 -12.49 6.89 -17.95
N SER A 94 -12.40 5.90 -18.82
CA SER A 94 -13.49 4.99 -19.15
C SER A 94 -13.46 3.75 -18.23
N SER A 95 -14.28 2.75 -18.55
CA SER A 95 -14.37 1.52 -17.77
C SER A 95 -14.61 0.32 -18.67
N THR A 96 -14.29 -0.88 -18.20
CA THR A 96 -14.59 -2.14 -18.90
C THR A 96 -16.08 -2.37 -19.18
N HIS A 97 -16.98 -1.60 -18.57
CA HIS A 97 -18.40 -1.58 -18.96
C HIS A 97 -18.64 -1.00 -20.37
N ILE A 98 -17.64 -0.38 -20.99
CA ILE A 98 -17.72 0.11 -22.37
C ILE A 98 -18.01 -1.03 -23.36
N ASP A 99 -17.64 -2.27 -23.02
CA ASP A 99 -17.89 -3.46 -23.85
C ASP A 99 -19.28 -4.08 -23.59
N ARG A 100 -20.01 -3.60 -22.58
CA ARG A 100 -21.35 -4.10 -22.25
C ARG A 100 -22.41 -3.32 -23.02
N ASP A 101 -23.47 -4.03 -23.40
CA ASP A 101 -24.66 -3.40 -23.96
C ASP A 101 -25.56 -2.89 -22.84
N SER A 102 -25.18 -1.74 -22.26
CA SER A 102 -25.93 -1.04 -21.22
C SER A 102 -25.94 0.46 -21.47
N ALA A 103 -26.91 1.18 -20.89
CA ALA A 103 -26.99 2.65 -20.98
C ALA A 103 -25.68 3.32 -20.48
N TYR A 104 -25.07 2.76 -19.44
CA TYR A 104 -23.78 3.21 -18.91
C TYR A 104 -22.62 2.97 -19.88
N GLY A 105 -22.56 1.79 -20.52
CA GLY A 105 -21.56 1.49 -21.56
C GLY A 105 -21.71 2.39 -22.79
N ALA A 106 -22.94 2.60 -23.25
CA ALA A 106 -23.27 3.49 -24.37
C ALA A 106 -22.86 4.94 -24.09
N SER A 107 -23.13 5.46 -22.88
CA SER A 107 -22.68 6.79 -22.47
C SER A 107 -21.16 6.95 -22.52
N LYS A 108 -20.40 5.96 -22.03
CA LYS A 108 -18.94 6.02 -22.07
C LYS A 108 -18.40 6.01 -23.50
N ARG A 109 -19.02 5.25 -24.41
CA ARG A 109 -18.70 5.29 -25.85
C ARG A 109 -18.98 6.67 -26.44
N GLN A 110 -20.13 7.25 -26.15
CA GLN A 110 -20.48 8.60 -26.62
C GLN A 110 -19.55 9.67 -26.07
N ALA A 111 -19.24 9.65 -24.78
CA ALA A 111 -18.31 10.58 -24.14
C ALA A 111 -16.89 10.48 -24.75
N ALA A 112 -16.39 9.26 -24.95
CA ALA A 112 -15.12 9.03 -25.64
C ALA A 112 -15.16 9.51 -27.10
N GLN A 113 -16.29 9.34 -27.79
CA GLN A 113 -16.45 9.82 -29.17
C GLN A 113 -16.40 11.34 -29.25
N VAL A 114 -17.04 12.07 -28.34
CA VAL A 114 -16.99 13.54 -28.28
C VAL A 114 -15.54 14.04 -28.19
N LEU A 115 -14.73 13.42 -27.35
CA LEU A 115 -13.31 13.78 -27.17
C LEU A 115 -12.45 13.34 -28.36
N ARG A 116 -12.74 12.18 -28.95
CA ARG A 116 -12.05 11.67 -30.15
C ARG A 116 -12.30 12.59 -31.35
N ASP A 117 -13.54 13.01 -31.57
CA ASP A 117 -13.90 13.94 -32.65
C ASP A 117 -13.24 15.30 -32.46
N TRP A 118 -13.12 15.76 -31.21
CA TRP A 118 -12.39 16.99 -30.88
C TRP A 118 -10.90 16.88 -31.24
N ALA A 119 -10.24 15.78 -30.86
CA ALA A 119 -8.81 15.58 -31.15
C ALA A 119 -8.54 15.58 -32.67
N GLN A 120 -9.40 14.92 -33.45
CA GLN A 120 -9.28 14.88 -34.92
C GLN A 120 -9.34 16.25 -35.59
N ARG A 121 -10.14 17.18 -35.06
CA ARG A 121 -10.33 18.52 -35.67
C ARG A 121 -9.46 19.63 -35.07
N SER A 122 -8.96 19.46 -33.85
CA SER A 122 -8.18 20.49 -33.12
C SER A 122 -6.67 20.32 -33.20
N GLY A 123 -6.19 19.16 -33.66
CA GLY A 123 -4.77 18.80 -33.59
C GLY A 123 -4.30 18.37 -32.20
N GLY A 124 -5.22 18.28 -31.23
CA GLY A 124 -4.97 17.69 -29.92
C GLY A 124 -4.81 16.16 -29.98
N ALA A 125 -4.37 15.57 -28.88
CA ALA A 125 -4.27 14.13 -28.74
C ALA A 125 -5.36 13.60 -27.80
N PHE A 126 -5.83 12.38 -28.04
CA PHE A 126 -6.82 11.72 -27.18
C PHE A 126 -6.44 10.28 -26.86
N THR A 127 -6.49 9.94 -25.58
CA THR A 127 -6.39 8.58 -25.06
C THR A 127 -7.61 8.24 -24.22
N ASN A 128 -8.28 7.15 -24.57
CA ASN A 128 -9.37 6.58 -23.81
C ASN A 128 -8.82 5.45 -22.94
N VAL A 129 -8.73 5.70 -21.63
CA VAL A 129 -8.16 4.74 -20.67
C VAL A 129 -9.27 3.86 -20.12
N ILE A 130 -9.29 2.59 -20.51
CA ILE A 130 -10.32 1.61 -20.13
C ILE A 130 -9.87 0.90 -18.85
N LEU A 131 -10.55 1.20 -17.75
CA LEU A 131 -10.19 0.71 -16.40
C LEU A 131 -11.12 -0.41 -15.92
N PRO A 132 -10.60 -1.45 -15.23
CA PRO A 132 -11.40 -2.39 -14.47
C PRO A 132 -11.89 -1.72 -13.16
N GLY A 133 -12.35 -2.51 -12.19
CA GLY A 133 -12.67 -1.96 -10.88
C GLY A 133 -11.44 -1.28 -10.27
N VAL A 134 -11.61 -0.05 -9.77
CA VAL A 134 -10.52 0.69 -9.12
C VAL A 134 -10.75 0.70 -7.61
N PHE A 135 -9.69 0.36 -6.86
CA PHE A 135 -9.68 0.46 -5.41
C PHE A 135 -8.45 1.24 -4.91
N GLY A 136 -8.48 1.66 -3.65
CA GLY A 136 -7.36 2.35 -3.03
C GLY A 136 -7.78 3.10 -1.77
N GLU A 137 -6.80 3.69 -1.12
CA GLU A 137 -6.93 4.52 0.07
C GLU A 137 -7.83 5.72 -0.23
N GLY A 138 -8.76 6.03 0.68
CA GLY A 138 -9.74 7.11 0.50
C GLY A 138 -10.97 6.74 -0.34
N GLY A 139 -11.10 5.47 -0.74
CA GLY A 139 -12.29 4.97 -1.41
C GLY A 139 -13.55 5.15 -0.56
N ARG A 140 -14.67 5.58 -1.18
CA ARG A 140 -15.93 5.75 -0.45
C ARG A 140 -16.63 4.38 -0.30
N PRO A 141 -16.85 3.88 0.94
CA PRO A 141 -17.57 2.63 1.13
C PRO A 141 -19.04 2.78 0.72
N PHE A 142 -19.68 1.67 0.35
CA PHE A 142 -21.09 1.61 -0.08
C PHE A 142 -21.42 2.56 -1.24
N TYR A 143 -20.43 2.84 -2.11
CA TYR A 143 -20.58 3.69 -3.29
C TYR A 143 -20.47 2.88 -4.59
N ASN A 144 -19.25 2.61 -5.07
CA ASN A 144 -19.00 1.85 -6.31
C ASN A 144 -17.79 0.90 -6.21
N SER A 145 -17.23 0.70 -5.01
CA SER A 145 -16.07 -0.15 -4.77
C SER A 145 -16.39 -1.21 -3.71
N VAL A 146 -16.40 -2.47 -4.12
CA VAL A 146 -16.57 -3.62 -3.22
C VAL A 146 -15.43 -3.70 -2.21
N VAL A 147 -14.20 -3.43 -2.64
CA VAL A 147 -13.00 -3.39 -1.77
C VAL A 147 -13.16 -2.35 -0.67
N SER A 148 -13.55 -1.12 -1.03
CA SER A 148 -13.76 -0.02 -0.06
C SER A 148 -14.82 -0.38 0.98
N THR A 149 -15.88 -1.06 0.52
CA THR A 149 -16.98 -1.51 1.38
C THR A 149 -16.50 -2.56 2.36
N PHE A 150 -15.87 -3.64 1.89
CA PHE A 150 -15.35 -4.70 2.74
C PHE A 150 -14.31 -4.18 3.75
N CYS A 151 -13.35 -3.36 3.31
CA CYS A 151 -12.36 -2.79 4.21
C CYS A 151 -13.01 -1.96 5.32
N SER A 152 -14.00 -1.13 4.96
CA SER A 152 -14.74 -0.30 5.93
C SER A 152 -15.57 -1.10 6.92
N GLN A 153 -16.14 -2.22 6.51
CA GLN A 153 -16.93 -3.11 7.38
C GLN A 153 -16.00 -3.88 8.34
N LEU A 154 -14.94 -4.49 7.81
CA LEU A 154 -13.96 -5.23 8.62
C LEU A 154 -13.26 -4.32 9.63
N ALA A 155 -12.91 -3.09 9.25
CA ALA A 155 -12.33 -2.10 10.15
C ALA A 155 -13.26 -1.71 11.32
N ARG A 156 -14.57 -1.90 11.19
CA ARG A 156 -15.58 -1.67 12.24
C ARG A 156 -15.95 -2.95 13.00
N GLY A 157 -15.29 -4.07 12.72
CA GLY A 157 -15.66 -5.37 13.30
C GLY A 157 -16.97 -5.95 12.77
N GLU A 158 -17.46 -5.45 11.63
CA GLU A 158 -18.65 -6.00 10.96
C GLU A 158 -18.28 -7.24 10.12
N THR A 159 -19.28 -8.05 9.78
CA THR A 159 -19.10 -9.23 8.92
C THR A 159 -19.65 -8.93 7.51
N PRO A 160 -18.79 -8.70 6.50
CA PRO A 160 -19.26 -8.50 5.14
C PRO A 160 -19.92 -9.75 4.57
N THR A 161 -20.96 -9.56 3.77
CA THR A 161 -21.63 -10.60 2.99
C THR A 161 -21.66 -10.21 1.52
N ALA A 162 -21.44 -11.17 0.63
CA ALA A 162 -21.51 -10.97 -0.81
C ALA A 162 -21.74 -12.30 -1.54
N ASN A 163 -22.12 -12.21 -2.81
CA ASN A 163 -22.10 -13.36 -3.71
C ASN A 163 -20.64 -13.76 -3.98
N ALA A 164 -20.19 -14.86 -3.36
CA ALA A 164 -18.80 -15.30 -3.39
C ALA A 164 -18.31 -15.67 -4.81
N GLU A 165 -19.22 -16.15 -5.67
CA GLU A 165 -18.88 -16.64 -7.02
C GLU A 165 -18.75 -15.51 -8.06
N ALA A 166 -19.20 -14.30 -7.74
CA ALA A 166 -19.11 -13.18 -8.65
C ALA A 166 -17.65 -12.86 -8.97
N MET A 167 -17.30 -12.83 -10.26
CA MET A 167 -15.95 -12.47 -10.70
C MET A 167 -15.78 -10.96 -10.80
N VAL A 168 -14.65 -10.47 -10.31
CA VAL A 168 -14.25 -9.07 -10.42
C VAL A 168 -12.82 -8.94 -10.95
N GLU A 169 -12.54 -7.82 -11.59
CA GLU A 169 -11.20 -7.41 -11.97
C GLU A 169 -10.89 -6.11 -11.26
N GLN A 170 -9.77 -6.05 -10.54
CA GLN A 170 -9.43 -4.94 -9.65
C GLN A 170 -8.01 -4.44 -9.91
N VAL A 171 -7.84 -3.12 -9.96
CA VAL A 171 -6.55 -2.43 -10.06
C VAL A 171 -6.47 -1.35 -8.99
N HIS A 172 -5.30 -1.16 -8.40
CA HIS A 172 -5.09 -0.12 -7.41
C HIS A 172 -4.96 1.26 -8.07
N ALA A 173 -5.56 2.29 -7.48
CA ALA A 173 -5.60 3.65 -8.01
C ALA A 173 -4.21 4.25 -8.25
N GLN A 174 -3.21 3.88 -7.45
CA GLN A 174 -1.82 4.31 -7.63
C GLN A 174 -1.17 3.67 -8.86
N GLN A 175 -1.54 2.42 -9.20
CA GLN A 175 -1.09 1.78 -10.43
C GLN A 175 -1.71 2.47 -11.66
N VAL A 176 -3.00 2.83 -11.58
CA VAL A 176 -3.66 3.62 -12.64
C VAL A 176 -3.00 4.98 -12.80
N ALA A 177 -2.68 5.67 -11.70
CA ALA A 177 -1.98 6.96 -11.75
C ALA A 177 -0.63 6.89 -12.50
N ARG A 178 0.15 5.83 -12.26
CA ARG A 178 1.41 5.58 -12.98
C ARG A 178 1.19 5.33 -14.46
N HIS A 179 0.21 4.49 -14.82
CA HIS A 179 -0.13 4.22 -16.22
C HIS A 179 -0.58 5.49 -16.94
N VAL A 180 -1.51 6.24 -16.35
CA VAL A 180 -2.01 7.50 -16.93
C VAL A 180 -0.86 8.47 -17.20
N HIS A 181 0.06 8.65 -16.25
CA HIS A 181 1.22 9.52 -16.46
C HIS A 181 2.13 9.02 -17.58
N ALA A 182 2.37 7.70 -17.66
CA ALA A 182 3.21 7.11 -18.70
C ALA A 182 2.63 7.29 -20.12
N LEU A 183 1.30 7.41 -20.26
CA LEU A 183 0.64 7.62 -21.56
C LEU A 183 0.75 9.06 -22.06
N ILE A 184 0.96 10.04 -21.19
CA ILE A 184 0.96 11.47 -21.54
C ILE A 184 2.04 11.78 -22.58
N GLY A 185 1.62 12.19 -23.78
CA GLY A 185 2.50 12.61 -24.87
C GLY A 185 3.12 11.43 -25.65
N ARG A 186 2.69 10.19 -25.38
CA ARG A 186 3.31 8.98 -25.95
C ARG A 186 2.34 8.08 -26.70
N GLU A 187 1.16 7.86 -26.14
CA GLU A 187 0.16 6.94 -26.71
C GLU A 187 -1.16 7.67 -26.92
N THR A 188 -1.95 7.20 -27.89
CA THR A 188 -3.30 7.70 -28.23
C THR A 188 -4.20 6.54 -28.61
N GLY A 189 -5.52 6.74 -28.57
CA GLY A 189 -6.50 5.69 -28.88
C GLY A 189 -7.01 5.00 -27.62
N ASP A 190 -7.49 3.76 -27.78
CA ASP A 190 -8.06 2.99 -26.67
C ASP A 190 -6.98 2.16 -25.98
N VAL A 191 -6.71 2.44 -24.70
CA VAL A 191 -5.69 1.77 -23.89
C VAL A 191 -6.37 1.11 -22.70
N ARG A 192 -6.28 -0.22 -22.60
CA ARG A 192 -6.82 -0.98 -21.48
C ARG A 192 -5.77 -1.18 -20.39
N VAL A 193 -6.13 -0.87 -19.16
CA VAL A 193 -5.33 -1.21 -17.97
C VAL A 193 -5.78 -2.57 -17.47
N GLU A 194 -4.86 -3.53 -17.36
CA GLU A 194 -5.18 -4.85 -16.81
C GLU A 194 -5.21 -4.82 -15.28
N GLY A 195 -6.20 -5.48 -14.69
CA GLY A 195 -6.30 -5.69 -13.25
C GLY A 195 -6.08 -7.14 -12.85
N THR A 196 -6.12 -7.38 -11.54
CA THR A 196 -6.14 -8.74 -11.00
C THR A 196 -7.57 -9.28 -11.04
N ARG A 197 -7.77 -10.41 -11.71
CA ARG A 197 -9.05 -11.13 -11.74
C ARG A 197 -9.14 -12.12 -10.59
N LEU A 198 -10.23 -12.05 -9.83
CA LEU A 198 -10.51 -12.92 -8.69
C LEU A 198 -12.01 -12.97 -8.40
N SER A 199 -12.45 -13.98 -7.67
CA SER A 199 -13.82 -14.01 -7.17
C SER A 199 -13.98 -13.01 -6.02
N VAL A 200 -15.21 -12.53 -5.79
CA VAL A 200 -15.53 -11.70 -4.62
C VAL A 200 -15.28 -12.47 -3.31
N GLY A 201 -15.46 -13.79 -3.33
CA GLY A 201 -15.11 -14.67 -2.23
C GLY A 201 -13.61 -14.64 -1.90
N ASP A 202 -12.75 -14.79 -2.90
CA ASP A 202 -11.29 -14.73 -2.72
C ASP A 202 -10.82 -13.38 -2.21
N LEU A 203 -11.41 -12.30 -2.75
CA LEU A 203 -11.13 -10.94 -2.30
C LEU A 203 -11.47 -10.77 -0.81
N LEU A 204 -12.65 -11.21 -0.39
CA LEU A 204 -13.08 -11.13 1.00
C LEU A 204 -12.25 -12.05 1.91
N GLY A 205 -11.88 -13.24 1.43
CA GLY A 205 -10.99 -14.18 2.12
C GLY A 205 -9.64 -13.55 2.46
N ARG A 206 -8.98 -12.93 1.46
CA ARG A 206 -7.71 -12.19 1.65
C ARG A 206 -7.85 -11.10 2.71
N LEU A 207 -8.90 -10.28 2.64
CA LEU A 207 -9.13 -9.20 3.61
C LEU A 207 -9.38 -9.73 5.04
N ARG A 208 -10.12 -10.84 5.18
CA ARG A 208 -10.33 -11.50 6.49
C ARG A 208 -9.04 -12.08 7.03
N ASP A 209 -8.20 -12.66 6.19
CA ASP A 209 -6.88 -13.13 6.60
C ASP A 209 -5.97 -11.98 7.04
N PHE A 210 -6.01 -10.85 6.34
CA PHE A 210 -5.30 -9.64 6.76
C PHE A 210 -5.78 -9.15 8.11
N GLN A 211 -7.09 -9.07 8.34
CA GLN A 211 -7.64 -8.71 9.65
C GLN A 211 -7.15 -9.67 10.74
N ARG A 212 -7.36 -10.98 10.55
CA ARG A 212 -6.99 -12.03 11.51
C ARG A 212 -5.51 -11.96 11.90
N LEU A 213 -4.62 -11.82 10.91
CA LEU A 213 -3.18 -11.71 11.15
C LEU A 213 -2.82 -10.39 11.82
N TYR A 214 -3.38 -9.29 11.34
CA TYR A 214 -3.03 -7.97 11.84
C TYR A 214 -3.54 -7.73 13.27
N ASP A 215 -4.66 -8.34 13.66
CA ASP A 215 -5.19 -8.32 15.03
C ASP A 215 -4.28 -9.00 16.05
N VAL A 216 -3.47 -9.98 15.62
CA VAL A 216 -2.42 -10.60 16.45
C VAL A 216 -1.02 -10.03 16.18
N HIS A 217 -0.96 -8.82 15.61
CA HIS A 217 0.24 -8.06 15.31
C HIS A 217 1.18 -8.73 14.30
N VAL A 218 0.64 -9.53 13.39
CA VAL A 218 1.39 -10.17 12.31
C VAL A 218 1.12 -9.46 10.98
N ILE A 219 2.18 -9.03 10.32
CA ILE A 219 2.12 -8.51 8.96
C ILE A 219 1.90 -9.69 7.99
N PRO A 220 0.84 -9.65 7.15
CA PRO A 220 0.56 -10.71 6.19
C PRO A 220 1.63 -10.80 5.10
N ASP A 221 1.56 -11.84 4.27
CA ASP A 221 2.38 -11.91 3.06
C ASP A 221 1.95 -10.83 2.06
N VAL A 222 2.83 -9.85 1.86
CA VAL A 222 2.63 -8.71 0.95
C VAL A 222 3.67 -8.68 -0.16
N ARG A 223 4.28 -9.82 -0.49
CA ARG A 223 5.25 -9.90 -1.60
C ARG A 223 4.59 -9.69 -2.95
N ALA A 224 3.34 -10.12 -3.11
CA ALA A 224 2.55 -9.81 -4.30
C ALA A 224 2.05 -8.36 -4.25
N GLU A 225 2.21 -7.63 -5.35
CA GLU A 225 1.84 -6.20 -5.41
C GLU A 225 0.35 -5.97 -5.10
N PHE A 226 -0.53 -6.83 -5.62
CA PHE A 226 -1.95 -6.76 -5.34
C PHE A 226 -2.26 -6.91 -3.84
N ASP A 227 -1.60 -7.85 -3.16
CA ASP A 227 -1.80 -8.08 -1.73
C ASP A 227 -1.25 -6.93 -0.87
N ARG A 228 -0.09 -6.39 -1.24
CA ARG A 228 0.45 -5.16 -0.63
C ARG A 228 -0.53 -3.99 -0.75
N ASP A 229 -1.02 -3.74 -1.95
CA ASP A 229 -1.90 -2.61 -2.25
C ASP A 229 -3.28 -2.78 -1.58
N LEU A 230 -3.80 -4.01 -1.53
CA LEU A 230 -5.02 -4.37 -0.83
C LEU A 230 -4.87 -4.25 0.70
N PHE A 231 -3.74 -4.71 1.26
CA PHE A 231 -3.46 -4.58 2.69
C PHE A 231 -3.27 -3.12 3.12
N ASN A 232 -2.59 -2.30 2.32
CA ASN A 232 -2.50 -0.86 2.58
C ASN A 232 -3.86 -0.17 2.51
N THR A 233 -4.70 -0.54 1.53
CA THR A 233 -6.08 -0.07 1.45
C THR A 233 -6.85 -0.41 2.72
N TYR A 234 -6.78 -1.66 3.21
CA TYR A 234 -7.41 -2.05 4.47
C TYR A 234 -6.89 -1.23 5.66
N ARG A 235 -5.56 -1.09 5.79
CA ARG A 235 -4.93 -0.30 6.87
C ARG A 235 -5.35 1.17 6.87
N ALA A 236 -5.62 1.76 5.71
CA ALA A 236 -6.16 3.11 5.62
C ALA A 236 -7.53 3.26 6.27
N TYR A 237 -8.38 2.22 6.31
CA TYR A 237 -9.66 2.26 7.03
C TYR A 237 -9.53 2.07 8.54
N LEU A 238 -8.39 1.58 9.02
CA LEU A 238 -8.07 1.48 10.44
C LEU A 238 -7.51 2.80 11.01
N TYR A 239 -7.04 3.69 10.14
CA TYR A 239 -6.43 4.96 10.53
C TYR A 239 -7.46 6.09 10.70
N PRO A 240 -7.30 6.98 11.69
CA PRO A 240 -6.30 6.96 12.76
C PRO A 240 -6.65 6.06 13.96
N GLN A 241 -7.89 5.57 14.05
CA GLN A 241 -8.47 5.05 15.30
C GLN A 241 -7.73 3.85 15.91
N ARG A 242 -7.08 3.02 15.09
CA ARG A 242 -6.31 1.87 15.58
C ARG A 242 -5.02 2.26 16.30
N TYR A 243 -4.45 3.42 16.03
CA TYR A 243 -3.10 3.78 16.48
C TYR A 243 -3.12 4.84 17.60
N PRO A 244 -2.14 4.81 18.52
CA PRO A 244 -1.05 3.83 18.64
C PRO A 244 -1.53 2.47 19.18
N VAL A 245 -0.81 1.40 18.83
CA VAL A 245 -1.06 0.03 19.35
C VAL A 245 -0.02 -0.28 20.43
N PRO A 246 -0.40 -0.49 21.71
CA PRO A 246 0.54 -0.85 22.76
C PRO A 246 1.07 -2.28 22.59
N LEU A 247 2.33 -2.50 22.96
CA LEU A 247 2.97 -3.82 22.94
C LEU A 247 3.04 -4.40 24.35
N THR A 248 2.97 -5.73 24.46
CA THR A 248 3.13 -6.43 25.75
C THR A 248 4.61 -6.43 26.15
N LEU A 249 4.93 -5.85 27.30
CA LEU A 249 6.27 -5.92 27.89
C LEU A 249 6.37 -7.12 28.84
N HIS A 250 7.41 -7.93 28.65
CA HIS A 250 7.82 -8.98 29.57
C HIS A 250 9.03 -8.48 30.37
N THR A 251 8.80 -8.07 31.62
CA THR A 251 9.83 -7.45 32.49
C THR A 251 10.13 -8.32 33.70
N ASP A 252 11.42 -8.43 34.03
CA ASP A 252 11.93 -9.02 35.28
C ASP A 252 13.18 -8.24 35.77
N ASP A 253 13.84 -8.72 36.82
CA ASP A 253 15.00 -8.04 37.42
C ASP A 253 16.19 -7.86 36.46
N ARG A 254 16.22 -8.59 35.34
CA ARG A 254 17.25 -8.52 34.31
C ARG A 254 17.01 -7.40 33.31
N GLY A 255 15.77 -6.92 33.20
CA GLY A 255 15.32 -5.92 32.22
C GLY A 255 13.99 -6.30 31.57
N SER A 256 13.73 -5.80 30.37
CA SER A 256 12.46 -6.00 29.64
C SER A 256 12.68 -6.63 28.26
N LEU A 257 11.65 -7.26 27.73
CA LEU A 257 11.60 -7.75 26.35
C LEU A 257 10.19 -7.57 25.79
N PHE A 258 10.08 -7.19 24.52
CA PHE A 258 8.81 -7.14 23.81
C PHE A 258 9.00 -7.53 22.33
N GLU A 259 7.95 -8.10 21.74
CA GLU A 259 7.91 -8.41 20.31
C GLU A 259 7.66 -7.12 19.52
N ALA A 260 8.56 -6.76 18.60
CA ALA A 260 8.48 -5.51 17.85
C ALA A 260 7.74 -5.67 16.52
N VAL A 261 8.16 -6.64 15.70
CA VAL A 261 7.58 -6.90 14.37
C VAL A 261 7.49 -8.40 14.14
N LYS A 262 6.33 -8.87 13.67
CA LYS A 262 6.13 -10.26 13.25
C LYS A 262 5.64 -10.28 11.81
N SER A 263 6.26 -11.10 10.96
CA SER A 263 5.81 -11.31 9.58
C SER A 263 6.05 -12.75 9.14
N HIS A 264 5.10 -13.34 8.44
CA HIS A 264 5.25 -14.69 7.88
C HIS A 264 6.42 -14.81 6.90
N ASN A 265 6.78 -13.71 6.20
CA ASN A 265 7.84 -13.71 5.18
C ASN A 265 8.97 -12.72 5.50
N GLY A 266 9.21 -12.45 6.78
CA GLY A 266 10.29 -11.59 7.24
C GLY A 266 10.81 -11.94 8.62
N GLY A 267 10.31 -13.03 9.21
CA GLY A 267 10.68 -13.46 10.55
C GLY A 267 10.03 -12.63 11.65
N GLN A 268 10.63 -12.73 12.83
CA GLN A 268 10.20 -12.01 14.02
C GLN A 268 11.36 -11.18 14.55
N SER A 269 11.08 -9.92 14.89
CA SER A 269 12.00 -9.06 15.62
C SER A 269 11.47 -8.78 17.01
N PHE A 270 12.34 -8.85 18.00
CA PHE A 270 12.05 -8.43 19.38
C PHE A 270 13.15 -7.51 19.87
N MET A 271 12.79 -6.61 20.78
CA MET A 271 13.74 -5.73 21.44
C MET A 271 13.82 -6.09 22.90
N SER A 272 15.01 -6.00 23.47
CA SER A 272 15.19 -6.16 24.90
C SER A 272 16.04 -5.05 25.50
N THR A 273 15.76 -4.76 26.76
CA THR A 273 16.65 -4.03 27.65
C THR A 273 17.28 -5.00 28.64
N THR A 274 18.55 -4.79 28.96
CA THR A 274 19.30 -5.64 29.91
C THR A 274 20.10 -4.75 30.87
N HIS A 275 19.96 -4.96 32.18
CA HIS A 275 20.65 -4.19 33.22
C HIS A 275 22.17 -4.49 33.24
N PRO A 276 23.00 -3.58 33.79
CA PRO A 276 24.45 -3.76 33.89
C PRO A 276 24.85 -5.09 34.55
N GLY A 277 25.85 -5.77 33.99
CA GLY A 277 26.39 -7.03 34.53
C GLY A 277 25.52 -8.27 34.28
N VAL A 278 24.31 -8.12 33.75
CA VAL A 278 23.38 -9.23 33.53
C VAL A 278 23.75 -10.00 32.25
N THR A 279 23.66 -11.33 32.34
CA THR A 279 23.81 -12.26 31.21
C THR A 279 22.47 -12.91 30.84
N ARG A 280 22.18 -12.99 29.54
CA ARG A 280 21.02 -13.70 28.96
C ARG A 280 21.49 -14.68 27.88
N GLY A 281 20.67 -15.67 27.54
CA GLY A 281 21.04 -16.74 26.60
C GLY A 281 21.30 -18.06 27.33
N ASN A 282 22.48 -18.63 27.15
CA ASN A 282 22.88 -19.97 27.60
C ASN A 282 21.95 -21.07 27.08
N HIS A 283 21.73 -21.03 25.77
CA HIS A 283 21.01 -22.04 25.03
C HIS A 283 21.53 -22.09 23.59
N TYR A 284 21.16 -23.14 22.86
CA TYR A 284 21.43 -23.26 21.44
C TYR A 284 20.17 -23.64 20.65
N HIS A 285 20.29 -23.57 19.33
CA HIS A 285 19.26 -23.93 18.36
C HIS A 285 19.77 -24.97 17.37
N THR A 286 18.89 -25.79 16.82
CA THR A 286 19.27 -26.79 15.81
C THR A 286 18.92 -26.36 14.39
N ARG A 287 17.92 -25.49 14.25
CA ARG A 287 17.44 -24.98 12.96
C ARG A 287 17.21 -23.47 12.96
N LYS A 288 16.93 -22.87 14.13
CA LYS A 288 16.61 -21.46 14.24
C LYS A 288 17.80 -20.58 13.87
N ILE A 289 17.56 -19.67 12.94
CA ILE A 289 18.48 -18.61 12.56
C ILE A 289 18.15 -17.39 13.41
N GLU A 290 19.18 -16.81 14.03
CA GLU A 290 19.06 -15.59 14.83
C GLU A 290 20.16 -14.59 14.52
N ARG A 291 19.83 -13.30 14.65
CA ARG A 291 20.75 -12.17 14.53
C ARG A 291 20.60 -11.26 15.74
N PHE A 292 21.72 -10.97 16.41
CA PHE A 292 21.75 -10.05 17.54
C PHE A 292 22.38 -8.73 17.07
N LEU A 293 21.70 -7.60 17.28
CA LEU A 293 22.18 -6.26 16.96
C LEU A 293 22.04 -5.36 18.19
N VAL A 294 23.16 -5.01 18.81
CA VAL A 294 23.18 -4.03 19.90
C VAL A 294 22.99 -2.63 19.33
N THR A 295 21.99 -1.90 19.84
CA THR A 295 21.62 -0.57 19.37
C THR A 295 21.81 0.52 20.44
N GLY A 296 22.13 0.14 21.67
CA GLY A 296 22.50 1.06 22.74
C GLY A 296 23.21 0.34 23.89
N GLY A 297 24.23 0.96 24.48
CA GLY A 297 25.08 0.33 25.49
C GLY A 297 26.16 -0.58 24.90
N GLU A 298 26.83 -1.35 25.75
CA GLU A 298 27.94 -2.24 25.39
C GLU A 298 27.67 -3.67 25.83
N ALA A 299 27.95 -4.65 24.96
CA ALA A 299 27.80 -6.06 25.27
C ALA A 299 29.03 -6.89 24.89
N GLU A 300 29.17 -8.02 25.55
CA GLU A 300 29.98 -9.14 25.09
C GLU A 300 29.06 -10.31 24.72
N ILE A 301 29.07 -10.70 23.46
CA ILE A 301 28.36 -11.88 22.95
C ILE A 301 29.36 -13.05 22.91
N ARG A 302 29.01 -14.19 23.51
CA ARG A 302 29.86 -15.38 23.59
C ARG A 302 29.19 -16.56 22.93
N LEU A 303 29.94 -17.33 22.14
CA LEU A 303 29.46 -18.52 21.43
C LEU A 303 30.41 -19.70 21.65
N ARG A 304 29.87 -20.90 21.80
CA ARG A 304 30.62 -22.17 21.85
C ARG A 304 29.85 -23.25 21.10
N HIS A 305 30.52 -24.00 20.22
CA HIS A 305 29.91 -25.17 19.58
C HIS A 305 29.56 -26.22 20.66
N VAL A 306 28.37 -26.83 20.62
CA VAL A 306 27.87 -27.71 21.69
C VAL A 306 28.77 -28.91 22.00
N THR A 307 29.53 -29.40 21.02
CA THR A 307 30.50 -30.51 21.20
C THR A 307 31.94 -30.05 21.45
N GLY A 308 32.20 -28.74 21.42
CA GLY A 308 33.53 -28.15 21.56
C GLY A 308 33.71 -27.41 22.89
N THR A 309 34.93 -26.98 23.15
CA THR A 309 35.32 -26.21 24.35
C THR A 309 35.73 -24.77 24.04
N GLU A 310 35.99 -24.44 22.77
CA GLU A 310 36.42 -23.12 22.37
C GLU A 310 35.27 -22.10 22.43
N VAL A 311 35.50 -20.99 23.16
CA VAL A 311 34.54 -19.90 23.31
C VAL A 311 34.98 -18.69 22.50
N GLN A 312 34.22 -18.36 21.46
CA GLN A 312 34.36 -17.14 20.69
C GLN A 312 33.71 -15.97 21.45
N ARG A 313 34.33 -14.79 21.41
CA ARG A 313 33.87 -13.58 22.12
C ARG A 313 33.83 -12.39 21.18
N PHE A 314 32.71 -11.68 21.18
CA PHE A 314 32.47 -10.52 20.34
C PHE A 314 32.07 -9.33 21.22
N ARG A 315 32.91 -8.30 21.28
CA ARG A 315 32.58 -7.02 21.91
C ARG A 315 31.83 -6.15 20.90
N VAL A 316 30.64 -5.71 21.27
CA VAL A 316 29.75 -4.91 20.42
C VAL A 316 29.21 -3.71 21.20
N SER A 317 28.97 -2.61 20.49
CA SER A 317 28.48 -1.36 21.06
C SER A 317 27.36 -0.78 20.19
N GLY A 318 26.40 -0.11 20.81
CA GLY A 318 25.38 0.66 20.11
C GLY A 318 25.91 1.92 19.42
N GLU A 319 27.10 2.41 19.80
CA GLU A 319 27.74 3.56 19.13
C GLU A 319 28.30 3.20 17.75
N VAL A 320 28.68 1.93 17.57
CA VAL A 320 29.13 1.37 16.29
C VAL A 320 28.30 0.10 16.03
N PRO A 321 27.06 0.25 15.53
CA PRO A 321 26.13 -0.86 15.39
C PRO A 321 26.73 -1.99 14.55
N ALA A 322 26.88 -3.16 15.17
CA ALA A 322 27.38 -4.38 14.54
C ALA A 322 26.49 -5.56 14.95
N TYR A 323 26.24 -6.47 14.00
CA TYR A 323 25.47 -7.67 14.27
C TYR A 323 26.37 -8.89 14.48
N VAL A 324 25.89 -9.85 15.26
CA VAL A 324 26.44 -11.20 15.35
C VAL A 324 25.32 -12.18 14.98
N ASP A 325 25.56 -12.95 13.91
CA ASP A 325 24.67 -14.06 13.55
C ASP A 325 24.99 -15.26 14.44
N ILE A 326 23.95 -15.89 14.99
CA ILE A 326 24.08 -17.05 15.87
C ILE A 326 23.99 -18.31 15.01
N PRO A 327 25.09 -19.07 14.83
CA PRO A 327 25.04 -20.33 14.11
C PRO A 327 24.26 -21.38 14.90
N THR A 328 23.60 -22.29 14.20
CA THR A 328 23.02 -23.46 14.84
C THR A 328 24.11 -24.31 15.50
N LEU A 329 23.71 -25.12 16.48
CA LEU A 329 24.60 -25.97 17.30
C LEU A 329 25.66 -25.19 18.09
N HIS A 330 25.48 -23.88 18.26
CA HIS A 330 26.30 -23.07 19.16
C HIS A 330 25.45 -22.56 20.31
N THR A 331 25.84 -22.94 21.53
CA THR A 331 25.32 -22.25 22.70
C THR A 331 25.86 -20.84 22.70
N HIS A 332 25.01 -19.89 23.06
CA HIS A 332 25.34 -18.48 23.01
C HIS A 332 24.77 -17.71 24.20
N SER A 333 25.47 -16.65 24.59
CA SER A 333 25.04 -15.72 25.63
C SER A 333 25.41 -14.29 25.27
N ILE A 334 24.70 -13.34 25.84
CA ILE A 334 24.99 -11.90 25.75
C ILE A 334 25.03 -11.33 27.17
N THR A 335 26.12 -10.65 27.49
CA THR A 335 26.32 -9.96 28.78
C THR A 335 26.35 -8.46 28.56
N ASN A 336 25.60 -7.69 29.34
CA ASN A 336 25.79 -6.25 29.42
C ASN A 336 27.08 -5.95 30.21
N VAL A 337 28.07 -5.38 29.52
CA VAL A 337 29.40 -5.06 30.07
C VAL A 337 29.60 -3.57 30.29
N GLY A 338 28.61 -2.75 29.90
CA GLY A 338 28.61 -1.31 30.09
C GLY A 338 27.97 -0.88 31.42
N PRO A 339 28.09 0.40 31.78
CA PRO A 339 27.55 0.95 33.03
C PRO A 339 26.05 1.26 32.97
N GLY A 340 25.45 1.29 31.77
CA GLY A 340 24.05 1.65 31.52
C GLY A 340 23.19 0.47 31.06
N VAL A 341 21.92 0.74 30.74
CA VAL A 341 21.01 -0.27 30.16
C VAL A 341 21.45 -0.60 28.74
N LEU A 342 21.64 -1.89 28.46
CA LEU A 342 21.89 -2.42 27.13
C LEU A 342 20.56 -2.56 26.38
N THR A 343 20.48 -2.03 25.16
CA THR A 343 19.35 -2.24 24.25
C THR A 343 19.80 -3.10 23.08
N THR A 344 19.10 -4.21 22.85
CA THR A 344 19.43 -5.16 21.78
C THR A 344 18.20 -5.46 20.95
N LEU A 345 18.34 -5.34 19.63
CA LEU A 345 17.40 -5.87 18.65
C LEU A 345 17.81 -7.30 18.32
N PHE A 346 16.84 -8.20 18.37
CA PHE A 346 16.99 -9.57 17.92
C PHE A 346 16.09 -9.79 16.72
N TRP A 347 16.56 -10.58 15.78
CA TRP A 347 15.76 -11.07 14.66
C TRP A 347 15.87 -12.59 14.58
N THR A 348 14.75 -13.26 14.33
CA THR A 348 14.67 -14.70 14.08
C THR A 348 13.95 -14.95 12.77
N HIS A 349 14.38 -15.94 11.99
CA HIS A 349 13.76 -16.24 10.69
C HIS A 349 12.30 -16.75 10.77
N GLU A 350 11.88 -17.25 11.94
CA GLU A 350 10.53 -17.79 12.18
C GLU A 350 9.86 -17.10 13.37
N LEU A 351 8.53 -17.23 13.45
CA LEU A 351 7.75 -16.78 14.61
C LEU A 351 7.92 -17.77 15.77
N PHE A 352 7.92 -17.26 17.00
CA PHE A 352 8.03 -18.10 18.19
C PHE A 352 6.82 -19.05 18.34
N ASP A 353 7.09 -20.37 18.37
CA ASP A 353 6.13 -21.42 18.71
C ASP A 353 6.52 -22.06 20.05
N PRO A 354 5.75 -21.84 21.14
CA PRO A 354 6.01 -22.45 22.43
C PRO A 354 5.99 -23.99 22.42
N ALA A 355 5.25 -24.62 21.49
CA ALA A 355 5.20 -26.07 21.38
C ALA A 355 6.45 -26.64 20.70
N HIS A 356 7.13 -25.85 19.85
CA HIS A 356 8.32 -26.23 19.12
C HIS A 356 9.39 -25.13 19.15
N PRO A 357 9.91 -24.74 20.33
CA PRO A 357 10.69 -23.51 20.49
C PRO A 357 12.09 -23.59 19.86
N ASP A 358 12.57 -24.79 19.51
CA ASP A 358 13.93 -25.09 19.07
C ASP A 358 15.02 -24.54 20.01
N THR A 359 14.72 -24.37 21.30
CA THR A 359 15.64 -23.78 22.28
C THR A 359 16.06 -24.83 23.30
N TYR A 360 17.36 -25.12 23.36
CA TYR A 360 17.92 -26.14 24.24
C TYR A 360 18.90 -25.49 25.25
N PRO A 361 18.62 -25.55 26.57
CA PRO A 361 19.50 -24.99 27.58
C PRO A 361 20.88 -25.65 27.57
N GLU A 362 21.94 -24.84 27.53
CA GLU A 362 23.33 -25.28 27.56
C GLU A 362 24.21 -24.08 27.93
N PRO A 363 24.98 -24.09 29.03
CA PRO A 363 25.88 -22.99 29.37
C PRO A 363 26.99 -22.78 28.34
N VAL A 364 27.31 -21.51 28.02
CA VAL A 364 28.46 -21.21 27.15
C VAL A 364 29.77 -21.58 27.84
N GLU A 365 29.90 -21.26 29.13
CA GLU A 365 31.06 -21.61 29.93
C GLU A 365 30.72 -22.83 30.78
N THR A 366 31.46 -23.93 30.56
CA THR A 366 31.39 -25.13 31.39
C THR A 366 32.25 -24.93 32.63
N ALA A 367 31.73 -25.30 33.80
CA ALA A 367 32.43 -25.21 35.09
C ALA A 367 33.70 -26.07 35.15
#